data_AF-A0A838IL48-F1
#
_entry.id   AF-A0A838IL48-F1
#
_cell.length_a   1.000
_cell.length_b   1.000
_cell.length_c   1.000
_cell.angle_alpha   90.00
_cell.angle_beta   90.00
_cell.angle_gamma   90.00
#
_symmetry.space_group_name_H-M   'P 1'
#
loop_
_entity.id
_entity.type
_entity.pdbx_description
1 polymer ?
#
loop_
_entity_poly.entity_id
_entity_poly.type
_entity_poly.pdbx_seq_one_letter_code
_entity_poly.pdbx_strand_id
1 'polypeptide(L)' 'MKVPLEIAFKNLEHSDAAEAVIRERVDKLAKFAREIISCRVAVEAPHRSPNHDVLQY' A
#
# COMPACT_ATOMS: atom_id res chain seq x y z
N MET A 1 -14.31 3.02 -10.07
CA MET A 1 -14.65 2.36 -8.80
C MET A 1 -15.84 3.07 -8.17
N LYS A 2 -16.75 2.35 -7.51
CA LYS A 2 -17.96 2.91 -6.87
C LYS A 2 -17.76 3.20 -5.38
N VAL A 3 -16.87 2.44 -4.73
CA VAL A 3 -16.48 2.61 -3.33
C VAL A 3 -15.24 3.48 -3.28
N PRO A 4 -15.12 4.40 -2.29
CA PRO A 4 -13.88 5.14 -2.06
C PRO A 4 -12.72 4.18 -1.80
N LEU A 5 -11.54 4.55 -2.30
CA LEU A 5 -10.30 3.83 -2.07
C LEU A 5 -9.99 3.79 -0.57
N GLU A 6 -9.81 2.59 -0.01
CA GLU A 6 -9.39 2.40 1.37
C GLU A 6 -7.88 2.18 1.42
N ILE A 7 -7.16 3.05 2.12
CA ILE A 7 -5.71 2.97 2.32
C ILE A 7 -5.43 2.77 3.81
N ALA A 8 -4.73 1.69 4.14
CA ALA A 8 -4.33 1.37 5.50
C ALA A 8 -2.80 1.38 5.60
N PHE A 9 -2.27 2.23 6.49
CA PHE A 9 -0.85 2.28 6.82
C PHE A 9 -0.60 1.46 8.07
N LYS A 10 0.19 0.39 7.98
CA LYS A 10 0.55 -0.46 9.13
C LYS A 10 2.00 -0.23 9.52
N ASN A 11 2.19 0.23 10.75
CA ASN A 11 3.50 0.57 11.33
C ASN A 11 4.23 1.72 10.60
N LEU A 12 3.48 2.58 9.92
CA LEU A 12 3.99 3.72 9.18
C LEU A 12 3.22 4.97 9.55
N GLU A 13 3.93 6.08 9.61
CA GLU A 13 3.35 7.41 9.56
C GLU A 13 2.77 7.66 8.16
N HIS A 14 1.62 8.32 8.14
CA HIS A 14 0.88 8.61 6.91
C HIS A 14 1.76 9.44 5.98
N SER A 15 2.07 8.90 4.80
CA SER A 15 2.97 9.56 3.85
C SER A 15 2.18 10.02 2.63
N ASP A 16 2.09 11.33 2.44
CA ASP A 16 1.40 11.97 1.31
C ASP A 16 1.93 11.48 -0.04
N ALA A 17 3.24 11.26 -0.12
CA ALA A 17 3.90 10.72 -1.31
C ALA A 17 3.42 9.30 -1.64
N ALA A 18 3.24 8.44 -0.63
CA ALA A 18 2.70 7.11 -0.83
C ALA A 18 1.24 7.17 -1.28
N GLU A 19 0.44 8.05 -0.68
CA GLU A 19 -0.97 8.21 -1.05
C GLU A 19 -1.14 8.67 -2.50
N ALA A 20 -0.37 9.67 -2.93
CA ALA A 20 -0.38 10.17 -4.30
C ALA A 20 -0.06 9.08 -5.33
N VAL A 21 0.98 8.27 -5.04
CA VAL A 21 1.38 7.14 -5.88
C VAL A 21 0.28 6.09 -5.98
N ILE A 22 -0.34 5.73 -4.85
CA ILE A 22 -1.42 4.74 -4.81
C ILE A 22 -2.60 5.23 -5.65
N ARG A 23 -2.98 6.50 -5.49
CA ARG A 23 -4.10 7.11 -6.20
C ARG A 23 -3.88 7.14 -7.71
N GLU A 24 -2.66 7.40 -8.17
CA GLU A 24 -2.30 7.34 -9.59
C GLU A 24 -2.42 5.91 -10.16
N ARG A 25 -1.93 4.90 -9.42
CA ARG A 25 -2.07 3.49 -9.84
C ARG A 25 -3.54 3.06 -9.89
N VAL A 26 -4.33 3.46 -8.90
CA VAL A 26 -5.76 3.14 -8.78
C VAL A 26 -6.57 3.79 -9.91
N ASP A 27 -6.27 5.04 -10.28
CA ASP A 27 -6.89 5.71 -11.42
C ASP A 27 -6.62 4.96 -12.74
N LYS A 28 -5.37 4.55 -12.95
CA LYS A 28 -4.99 3.71 -14.10
C LYS A 28 -5.77 2.39 -14.07
N LEU A 29 -5.82 1.70 -12.94
CA LEU A 29 -6.54 0.44 -12.80
C LEU A 29 -8.05 0.59 -13.08
N ALA A 30 -8.67 1.66 -12.58
CA ALA A 30 -10.09 1.93 -12.80
C ALA A 30 -10.46 2.14 -14.28
N LYS A 31 -9.52 2.61 -15.10
CA LYS A 31 -9.70 2.77 -16.56
C LYS A 31 -9.73 1.43 -17.28
N PHE A 32 -8.91 0.46 -16.85
CA PHE A 32 -8.84 -0.87 -17.48
C PHE A 32 -9.88 -1.84 -16.91
N ALA A 33 -10.21 -1.73 -15.63
CA ALA A 33 -11.07 -2.65 -14.92
C ALA A 33 -12.33 -1.92 -14.39
N ARG A 34 -13.28 -1.68 -15.29
CA ARG A 34 -14.55 -0.99 -14.99
C ARG A 34 -15.49 -1.77 -14.06
N GLU A 35 -15.32 -3.09 -13.97
CA GLU A 35 -16.13 -3.98 -13.10
C GLU A 35 -15.68 -3.92 -11.63
N ILE A 36 -14.49 -3.38 -11.34
CA ILE A 36 -13.99 -3.27 -9.97
C ILE A 36 -14.75 -2.17 -9.22
N ILE A 37 -15.52 -2.61 -8.22
CA ILE A 37 -16.31 -1.73 -7.36
C ILE A 37 -15.49 -1.11 -6.23
N SER A 38 -14.46 -1.78 -5.72
CA SER A 38 -13.64 -1.37 -4.57
C SER A 38 -12.18 -1.79 -4.71
N CYS A 39 -11.26 -1.00 -4.17
CA CYS A 39 -9.84 -1.34 -4.07
C CYS A 39 -9.34 -1.01 -2.66
N ARG A 40 -8.61 -1.95 -2.05
CA ARG A 40 -8.08 -1.83 -0.69
C ARG A 40 -6.56 -1.96 -0.75
N VAL A 41 -5.85 -0.99 -0.19
CA VAL A 41 -4.39 -0.90 -0.28
C VAL A 41 -3.82 -0.88 1.13
N ALA A 42 -2.99 -1.85 1.46
CA ALA A 42 -2.23 -1.88 2.70
C ALA A 42 -0.78 -1.48 2.39
N VAL A 43 -0.29 -0.45 3.06
CA VAL A 43 1.11 -0.01 2.98
C VAL A 43 1.77 -0.42 4.28
N GLU A 44 2.73 -1.34 4.16
CA GLU A 44 3.53 -1.85 5.27
C GLU A 44 4.99 -1.63 4.87
N ALA A 45 5.80 -1.00 5.73
CA ALA A 45 7.24 -1.06 5.55
C ALA A 45 7.76 -2.14 6.49
N PRO A 46 8.51 -3.12 5.96
CA PRO A 46 9.24 -4.02 6.82
C PRO A 46 10.20 -3.18 7.64
N HIS A 47 10.12 -3.30 8.97
CA HIS A 47 11.16 -2.78 9.85
C HIS A 47 12.47 -3.39 9.38
N ARG A 48 13.36 -2.58 8.82
CA ARG A 48 14.68 -3.03 8.39
C ARG A 48 15.48 -3.24 9.67
N SER A 49 15.34 -4.41 10.30
CA SER A 49 16.17 -4.81 11.42
C SER A 49 17.63 -4.75 10.93
N PRO A 50 18.47 -3.84 11.45
CA PRO A 50 19.90 -3.94 11.22
C PRO A 50 20.41 -5.05 12.16
N ASN A 51 20.94 -6.11 11.57
CA ASN A 51 21.63 -7.22 12.24
C ASN A 51 20.81 -8.11 13.21
N HIS A 52 20.56 -9.34 12.76
CA HIS A 52 20.85 -10.49 13.62
C HIS A 52 21.32 -11.67 12.76
N ASP A 53 22.52 -11.51 12.21
CA ASP A 53 23.44 -12.63 12.06
C ASP A 53 23.81 -13.05 13.49
N VAL A 54 23.12 -14.03 14.05
CA VAL A 54 23.77 -14.96 14.96
C VAL A 54 23.42 -16.37 14.53
N LEU A 55 24.49 -17.10 14.28
CA LEU A 55 24.61 -18.54 14.25
C LEU A 55 23.58 -19.21 15.17
N GLN A 56 22.64 -19.95 14.58
CA GLN A 56 21.93 -20.99 15.32
C GLN A 56 22.75 -22.27 15.25
N TYR A 57 23.18 -22.67 16.45
CA TYR A 57 23.93 -23.83 16.89
C TYR A 57 23.28 -25.17 16.48
#